data_AF-A0A8H5YM91-F1
#
_entry.id   AF-A0A8H5YM91-F1
#
_cell.length_a   1.000
_cell.length_b   1.000
_cell.length_c   1.000
_cell.angle_alpha   90.00
_cell.angle_beta   90.00
_cell.angle_gamma   90.00
#
_symmetry.space_group_name_H-M   'P 1'
#
loop_
_entity.id
_entity.type
_entity.pdbx_description
1 polymer ?
#
loop_
_entity_poly.entity_id
_entity_poly.type
_entity_poly.pdbx_seq_one_letter_code
_entity_poly.pdbx_strand_id
1 'polypeptide(L)'
;MTSIDKPLSERQASRPGDFEAVRKSIIDLLRQPDYDDGSAGPVLVRLAWHSSGTYDLATDTGGSNGAGMRYEAEGGDPANAGLQNARLFLEPVKRLHPWITYSDLWTLAGVTAIRAMGGPEIDWLPGRTDFTDDSKLPPRGRLPDAAQGANHIRDIFYRMGFNDREIVALSGAHSLGRCHTENSGFEGKWVNNPTRFSNQYFRLLLSEKWTEKTVPESGVTQFSSVDPDTEEELMMLPTDMALTTDPEFSKYVRLYAEDKELFFNDFKAAFAKLLELGIARDAEGNITNSDNEKGGYRSASKKSDSVSTHAEFGQGAKAGGCPVMHVRAKL
;
A
#
# COMPACT_ATOMS: atom_id res chain seq x y z
N MET A 1 -21.53 -16.74 24.52
CA MET A 1 -20.76 -16.17 23.41
C MET A 1 -20.55 -14.70 23.70
N THR A 2 -19.30 -14.27 23.87
CA THR A 2 -18.97 -12.84 23.93
C THR A 2 -19.22 -12.25 22.53
N SER A 3 -19.42 -10.93 22.42
CA SER A 3 -19.67 -10.25 21.12
C SER A 3 -18.54 -10.42 20.07
N ILE A 4 -17.49 -11.16 20.41
CA ILE A 4 -16.24 -11.32 19.67
C ILE A 4 -16.34 -12.41 18.59
N ASP A 5 -17.10 -13.48 18.85
CA ASP A 5 -17.20 -14.63 17.93
C ASP A 5 -18.28 -14.47 16.84
N LYS A 6 -18.95 -13.31 16.81
CA LYS A 6 -20.01 -13.03 15.84
C LYS A 6 -19.44 -12.50 14.53
N PRO A 7 -19.98 -12.90 13.36
CA PRO A 7 -19.62 -12.31 12.08
C PRO A 7 -19.83 -10.79 12.12
N LEU A 8 -19.03 -10.03 11.36
CA LEU A 8 -19.09 -8.56 11.34
C LEU A 8 -20.52 -8.02 11.13
N SER A 9 -21.35 -8.72 10.35
CA SER A 9 -22.75 -8.41 10.09
C SER A 9 -23.67 -8.43 11.32
N GLU A 10 -23.27 -9.09 12.41
CA GLU A 10 -24.06 -9.26 13.64
C GLU A 10 -23.52 -8.43 14.81
N ARG A 11 -22.50 -7.61 14.58
CA ARG A 11 -21.89 -6.77 15.61
C ARG A 11 -22.60 -5.42 15.69
N GLN A 12 -22.61 -4.85 16.89
CA GLN A 12 -23.13 -3.50 17.11
C GLN A 12 -22.09 -2.46 16.68
N ALA A 13 -22.56 -1.38 16.07
CA ALA A 13 -21.72 -0.24 15.72
C ALA A 13 -21.02 0.33 16.97
N SER A 14 -19.75 0.69 16.84
CA SER A 14 -19.01 1.33 17.94
C SER A 14 -19.40 2.80 18.10
N ARG A 15 -19.16 3.35 19.30
CA ARG A 15 -19.32 4.78 19.56
C ARG A 15 -18.23 5.59 18.84
N PRO A 16 -18.49 6.85 18.44
CA PRO A 16 -17.46 7.73 17.90
C PRO A 16 -16.23 7.80 18.81
N GLY A 17 -15.04 7.71 18.20
CA GLY A 17 -13.76 7.73 18.90
C GLY A 17 -13.31 6.38 19.48
N ASP A 18 -14.11 5.31 19.35
CA ASP A 18 -13.71 3.96 19.76
C ASP A 18 -12.87 3.26 18.68
N PHE A 19 -11.63 3.72 18.52
CA PHE A 19 -10.70 3.19 17.53
C PHE A 19 -10.28 1.74 17.80
N GLU A 20 -10.29 1.29 19.06
CA GLU A 20 -9.97 -0.09 19.41
C GLU A 20 -11.03 -1.07 18.88
N ALA A 21 -12.31 -0.70 18.92
CA ALA A 21 -13.35 -1.47 18.25
C ALA A 21 -13.12 -1.57 16.73
N VAL A 22 -12.62 -0.49 16.10
CA VAL A 22 -12.28 -0.48 14.66
C VAL A 22 -11.08 -1.38 14.38
N ARG A 23 -9.99 -1.28 15.16
CA ARG A 23 -8.80 -2.16 15.05
C ARG A 23 -9.19 -3.63 15.10
N LYS A 24 -10.08 -3.97 16.04
CA LYS A 24 -10.58 -5.34 16.16
C LYS A 24 -11.32 -5.81 14.91
N SER A 25 -12.20 -4.97 14.36
CA SER A 25 -12.89 -5.29 13.10
C SER A 25 -11.92 -5.43 11.92
N ILE A 26 -10.82 -4.67 11.89
CA ILE A 26 -9.73 -4.83 10.91
C ILE A 26 -9.00 -6.16 11.12
N ILE A 27 -8.67 -6.54 12.36
CA ILE A 27 -7.99 -7.81 12.66
C ILE A 27 -8.82 -9.00 12.17
N ASP A 28 -10.13 -8.97 12.43
CA ASP A 28 -11.04 -10.04 12.00
C ASP A 28 -11.19 -10.13 10.47
N LEU A 29 -10.91 -9.03 9.76
CA LEU A 29 -10.91 -8.97 8.30
C LEU A 29 -9.61 -9.51 7.68
N LEU A 30 -8.50 -9.57 8.41
CA LEU A 30 -7.19 -9.85 7.82
C LEU A 30 -7.13 -11.20 7.10
N ARG A 31 -7.81 -12.23 7.61
CA ARG A 31 -7.85 -13.55 6.96
C ARG A 31 -8.76 -13.50 5.72
N GLN A 32 -8.16 -13.65 4.55
CA GLN A 32 -8.83 -13.71 3.25
C GLN A 32 -8.33 -14.94 2.47
N PRO A 33 -8.88 -16.15 2.70
CA PRO A 33 -8.33 -17.39 2.14
C PRO A 33 -8.17 -17.41 0.62
N ASP A 34 -9.03 -16.66 -0.09
CA ASP A 34 -9.06 -16.61 -1.55
C ASP A 34 -8.26 -15.42 -2.13
N TYR A 35 -7.52 -14.68 -1.29
CA TYR A 35 -6.72 -13.53 -1.69
C TYR A 35 -5.25 -13.72 -1.30
N ASP A 36 -4.37 -13.71 -2.30
CA ASP A 36 -2.93 -13.86 -2.16
C ASP A 36 -2.54 -15.03 -1.23
N ASP A 37 -1.74 -14.73 -0.20
CA ASP A 37 -1.26 -15.67 0.80
C ASP A 37 -2.26 -15.91 1.94
N GLY A 38 -3.56 -15.82 1.63
CA GLY A 38 -4.65 -15.97 2.59
C GLY A 38 -4.88 -14.73 3.47
N SER A 39 -4.36 -13.56 3.09
CA SER A 39 -4.32 -12.37 3.95
C SER A 39 -4.51 -11.05 3.20
N ALA A 40 -5.39 -10.18 3.70
CA ALA A 40 -5.49 -8.78 3.28
C ALA A 40 -4.40 -7.89 3.90
N GLY A 41 -3.66 -8.37 4.89
CA GLY A 41 -2.70 -7.57 5.64
C GLY A 41 -1.74 -6.75 4.76
N PRO A 42 -0.99 -7.38 3.84
CA PRO A 42 -0.05 -6.67 2.99
C PRO A 42 -0.69 -5.57 2.12
N VAL A 43 -1.87 -5.83 1.53
CA VAL A 43 -2.54 -4.83 0.68
C VAL A 43 -3.09 -3.65 1.50
N LEU A 44 -3.45 -3.86 2.77
CA LEU A 44 -3.83 -2.78 3.69
C LEU A 44 -2.62 -1.90 4.06
N VAL A 45 -1.44 -2.49 4.22
CA VAL A 45 -0.19 -1.73 4.42
C VAL A 45 0.13 -0.90 3.18
N ARG A 46 0.01 -1.49 1.99
CA ARG A 46 0.18 -0.77 0.72
C ARG A 46 -0.84 0.36 0.57
N LEU A 47 -2.11 0.14 0.92
CA LEU A 47 -3.13 1.20 0.88
C LEU A 47 -2.75 2.39 1.76
N ALA A 48 -2.32 2.14 3.01
CA ALA A 48 -1.88 3.19 3.93
C ALA A 48 -0.61 3.92 3.43
N TRP A 49 0.33 3.19 2.82
CA TRP A 49 1.51 3.78 2.19
C TRP A 49 1.10 4.71 1.04
N HIS A 50 0.35 4.18 0.06
CA HIS A 50 -0.05 4.92 -1.14
C HIS A 50 -0.96 6.10 -0.83
N SER A 51 -1.82 6.00 0.20
CA SER A 51 -2.67 7.13 0.60
C SER A 51 -1.87 8.28 1.20
N SER A 52 -0.61 8.04 1.56
CA SER A 52 0.27 9.00 2.23
C SER A 52 1.43 9.45 1.32
N GLY A 53 1.88 8.57 0.42
CA GLY A 53 3.06 8.77 -0.43
C GLY A 53 2.91 9.78 -1.57
N THR A 54 1.73 10.39 -1.72
CA THR A 54 1.49 11.46 -2.71
C THR A 54 1.91 12.85 -2.22
N TYR A 55 2.40 12.95 -0.97
CA TYR A 55 2.78 14.22 -0.37
C TYR A 55 3.94 14.90 -1.12
N ASP A 56 3.88 16.23 -1.11
CA ASP A 56 4.89 17.11 -1.66
C ASP A 56 5.06 18.30 -0.71
N LEU A 57 6.23 18.37 -0.07
CA LEU A 57 6.56 19.38 0.92
C LEU A 57 6.57 20.81 0.34
N ALA A 58 6.94 20.96 -0.93
CA ALA A 58 7.07 22.29 -1.55
C ALA A 58 5.71 22.91 -1.87
N THR A 59 4.73 22.08 -2.22
CA THR A 59 3.37 22.54 -2.58
C THR A 59 2.37 22.35 -1.45
N ASP A 60 2.73 21.58 -0.42
CA ASP A 60 1.85 21.14 0.67
C ASP A 60 0.56 20.49 0.17
N THR A 61 0.70 19.57 -0.79
CA THR A 61 -0.43 18.84 -1.40
C THR A 61 -0.20 17.33 -1.37
N GLY A 62 -1.28 16.55 -1.38
CA GLY A 62 -1.24 15.11 -1.16
C GLY A 62 -1.06 14.77 0.31
N GLY A 63 -0.63 13.54 0.60
CA GLY A 63 -0.49 13.06 1.99
C GLY A 63 -1.74 12.38 2.51
N SER A 64 -1.73 12.02 3.79
CA SER A 64 -2.66 11.04 4.36
C SER A 64 -4.10 11.53 4.56
N ASN A 65 -4.40 12.79 4.27
CA ASN A 65 -5.72 13.39 4.45
C ASN A 65 -6.56 13.37 3.17
N GLY A 66 -7.88 13.24 3.30
CA GLY A 66 -8.83 13.45 2.20
C GLY A 66 -9.39 12.18 1.55
N ALA A 67 -8.74 11.02 1.78
CA ALA A 67 -9.10 9.73 1.17
C ALA A 67 -9.26 9.85 -0.35
N GLY A 68 -8.27 10.46 -1.00
CA GLY A 68 -8.32 10.90 -2.38
C GLY A 68 -8.51 9.77 -3.40
N MET A 69 -8.00 8.56 -3.11
CA MET A 69 -8.25 7.39 -3.95
C MET A 69 -9.73 7.02 -4.16
N ARG A 70 -10.69 7.59 -3.41
CA ARG A 70 -12.13 7.44 -3.71
C ARG A 70 -12.52 8.05 -5.06
N TYR A 71 -11.76 9.04 -5.53
CA TYR A 71 -11.97 9.75 -6.79
C TYR A 71 -11.10 9.16 -7.91
N GLU A 72 -11.55 9.29 -9.15
CA GLU A 72 -10.87 8.70 -10.32
C GLU A 72 -9.48 9.30 -10.58
N ALA A 73 -9.31 10.59 -10.30
CA ALA A 73 -8.04 11.28 -10.54
C ALA A 73 -6.88 10.63 -9.77
N GLU A 74 -7.10 10.16 -8.55
CA GLU A 74 -6.08 9.47 -7.74
C GLU A 74 -6.28 7.95 -7.71
N GLY A 75 -7.51 7.47 -7.54
CA GLY A 75 -7.82 6.04 -7.48
C GLY A 75 -7.61 5.28 -8.79
N GLY A 76 -7.63 5.99 -9.92
CA GLY A 76 -7.31 5.46 -11.24
C GLY A 76 -5.87 5.74 -11.70
N ASP A 77 -5.00 6.25 -10.82
CA ASP A 77 -3.56 6.30 -11.09
C ASP A 77 -3.04 4.85 -11.26
N PRO A 78 -2.32 4.51 -12.34
CA PRO A 78 -1.74 3.18 -12.53
C PRO A 78 -0.92 2.68 -11.32
N ALA A 79 -0.22 3.57 -10.61
CA ALA A 79 0.53 3.19 -9.41
C ALA A 79 -0.36 2.69 -8.26
N ASN A 80 -1.67 2.99 -8.29
CA ASN A 80 -2.66 2.54 -7.32
C ASN A 80 -3.44 1.30 -7.77
N ALA A 81 -3.11 0.69 -8.93
CA ALA A 81 -3.73 -0.54 -9.39
C ALA A 81 -3.65 -1.64 -8.32
N GLY A 82 -4.76 -2.34 -8.09
CA GLY A 82 -4.93 -3.37 -7.05
C GLY A 82 -5.46 -2.82 -5.72
N LEU A 83 -5.30 -1.52 -5.43
CA LEU A 83 -5.77 -0.94 -4.16
C LEU A 83 -7.30 -0.81 -4.06
N GLN A 84 -8.03 -1.04 -5.15
CA GLN A 84 -9.48 -1.26 -5.09
C GLN A 84 -9.84 -2.43 -4.16
N ASN A 85 -9.03 -3.50 -4.12
CA ASN A 85 -9.29 -4.67 -3.29
C ASN A 85 -9.19 -4.30 -1.79
N ALA A 86 -8.13 -3.61 -1.39
CA ALA A 86 -7.96 -3.12 -0.02
C ALA A 86 -9.13 -2.23 0.43
N ARG A 87 -9.59 -1.32 -0.45
CA ARG A 87 -10.74 -0.46 -0.16
C ARG A 87 -12.03 -1.26 -0.01
N LEU A 88 -12.28 -2.20 -0.91
CA LEU A 88 -13.45 -3.09 -0.84
C LEU A 88 -13.46 -3.94 0.43
N PHE A 89 -12.32 -4.49 0.84
CA PHE A 89 -12.20 -5.24 2.10
C PHE A 89 -12.56 -4.39 3.32
N LEU A 90 -12.26 -3.09 3.30
CA LEU A 90 -12.56 -2.17 4.41
C LEU A 90 -14.02 -1.68 4.42
N GLU A 91 -14.80 -1.85 3.36
CA GLU A 91 -16.20 -1.39 3.31
C GLU A 91 -17.11 -2.00 4.40
N PRO A 92 -17.07 -3.32 4.70
CA PRO A 92 -17.76 -3.89 5.86
C PRO A 92 -17.39 -3.22 7.19
N VAL A 93 -16.11 -2.91 7.39
CA VAL A 93 -15.62 -2.21 8.60
C VAL A 93 -16.17 -0.80 8.64
N LYS A 94 -16.12 -0.06 7.52
CA LYS A 94 -16.69 1.29 7.40
C LYS A 94 -18.19 1.32 7.68
N ARG A 95 -18.95 0.34 7.18
CA ARG A 95 -20.40 0.21 7.46
C ARG A 95 -20.69 -0.04 8.93
N LEU A 96 -19.86 -0.85 9.59
CA LEU A 96 -20.01 -1.13 11.02
C LEU A 96 -19.60 0.08 11.88
N HIS A 97 -18.65 0.88 11.42
CA HIS A 97 -18.13 2.05 12.13
C HIS A 97 -18.33 3.33 11.30
N PRO A 98 -19.57 3.77 11.02
CA PRO A 98 -19.83 4.84 10.05
C PRO A 98 -19.25 6.19 10.45
N TRP A 99 -18.87 6.38 11.71
CA TRP A 99 -18.28 7.60 12.26
C TRP A 99 -16.81 7.80 11.89
N ILE A 100 -16.04 6.74 11.58
CA ILE A 100 -14.63 6.88 11.21
C ILE A 100 -14.52 7.36 9.77
N THR A 101 -13.61 8.29 9.47
CA THR A 101 -13.36 8.72 8.08
C THR A 101 -12.62 7.63 7.33
N TYR A 102 -12.71 7.62 5.99
CA TYR A 102 -11.91 6.71 5.17
C TYR A 102 -10.41 6.96 5.37
N SER A 103 -10.02 8.23 5.52
CA SER A 103 -8.63 8.62 5.75
C SER A 103 -8.06 8.02 7.05
N ASP A 104 -8.81 8.10 8.15
CA ASP A 104 -8.41 7.43 9.39
C ASP A 104 -8.51 5.91 9.25
N LEU A 105 -9.54 5.37 8.59
CA LEU A 105 -9.70 3.93 8.43
C LEU A 105 -8.55 3.29 7.66
N TRP A 106 -8.10 3.88 6.55
CA TRP A 106 -7.04 3.34 5.71
C TRP A 106 -5.68 3.36 6.43
N THR A 107 -5.36 4.47 7.10
CA THR A 107 -4.11 4.59 7.86
C THR A 107 -4.11 3.71 9.11
N LEU A 108 -5.26 3.62 9.82
CA LEU A 108 -5.45 2.72 10.96
C LEU A 108 -5.33 1.25 10.53
N ALA A 109 -5.86 0.90 9.35
CA ALA A 109 -5.76 -0.43 8.79
C ALA A 109 -4.30 -0.84 8.53
N GLY A 110 -3.48 0.05 7.97
CA GLY A 110 -2.05 -0.20 7.74
C GLY A 110 -1.30 -0.53 9.03
N VAL A 111 -1.38 0.35 10.05
CA VAL A 111 -0.66 0.12 11.32
C VAL A 111 -1.19 -1.09 12.08
N THR A 112 -2.50 -1.37 11.99
CA THR A 112 -3.11 -2.55 12.63
C THR A 112 -2.65 -3.83 11.94
N ALA A 113 -2.57 -3.84 10.61
CA ALA A 113 -2.08 -4.96 9.82
C ALA A 113 -0.60 -5.24 10.11
N ILE A 114 0.26 -4.21 10.16
CA ILE A 114 1.69 -4.36 10.50
C ILE A 114 1.85 -5.05 11.86
N ARG A 115 1.15 -4.57 12.90
CA ARG A 115 1.20 -5.17 14.23
C ARG A 115 0.70 -6.61 14.24
N ALA A 116 -0.43 -6.87 13.58
CA ALA A 116 -1.03 -8.21 13.53
C ALA A 116 -0.14 -9.23 12.80
N MET A 117 0.68 -8.78 11.84
CA MET A 117 1.66 -9.59 11.13
C MET A 117 3.02 -9.69 11.86
N GLY A 118 3.11 -9.24 13.11
CA GLY A 118 4.31 -9.36 13.95
C GLY A 118 5.32 -8.22 13.83
N GLY A 119 4.93 -7.11 13.19
CA GLY A 119 5.73 -5.89 13.09
C GLY A 119 5.65 -5.02 14.36
N PRO A 120 6.36 -3.89 14.37
CA PRO A 120 6.38 -2.99 15.52
C PRO A 120 5.02 -2.31 15.75
N GLU A 121 4.79 -1.88 16.99
CA GLU A 121 3.71 -0.94 17.30
C GLU A 121 4.09 0.46 16.80
N ILE A 122 3.26 1.02 15.92
CA ILE A 122 3.47 2.31 15.27
C ILE A 122 2.55 3.33 15.92
N ASP A 123 3.11 4.45 16.33
CA ASP A 123 2.34 5.58 16.85
C ASP A 123 1.40 6.10 15.76
N TRP A 124 0.10 6.16 16.09
CA TRP A 124 -0.94 6.59 15.18
C TRP A 124 -1.91 7.51 15.90
N LEU A 125 -2.19 8.66 15.28
CA LEU A 125 -3.11 9.66 15.80
C LEU A 125 -4.32 9.81 14.86
N PRO A 126 -5.56 9.86 15.39
CA PRO A 126 -6.76 10.08 14.59
C PRO A 126 -6.93 11.54 14.18
N GLY A 127 -8.02 11.80 13.45
CA GLY A 127 -8.55 13.14 13.18
C GLY A 127 -8.61 13.47 11.70
N ARG A 128 -8.11 12.59 10.83
CA ARG A 128 -8.08 12.83 9.38
C ARG A 128 -9.51 12.95 8.86
N THR A 129 -9.68 13.73 7.82
CA THR A 129 -10.97 14.01 7.20
C THR A 129 -11.00 13.52 5.78
N ASP A 130 -12.21 13.28 5.28
CA ASP A 130 -12.41 12.91 3.89
C ASP A 130 -12.77 14.15 3.07
N PHE A 131 -12.19 14.27 1.88
CA PHE A 131 -12.60 15.32 0.94
C PHE A 131 -14.06 15.11 0.50
N THR A 132 -14.71 16.21 0.14
CA THR A 132 -16.07 16.19 -0.42
C THR A 132 -16.10 16.10 -1.93
N ASP A 133 -15.03 16.53 -2.58
CA ASP A 133 -14.83 16.57 -4.02
C ASP A 133 -13.34 16.38 -4.35
N ASP A 134 -13.00 16.43 -5.63
CA ASP A 134 -11.67 16.17 -6.15
C ASP A 134 -10.79 17.43 -6.32
N SER A 135 -11.23 18.60 -5.85
CA SER A 135 -10.53 19.88 -6.08
C SER A 135 -9.16 19.99 -5.40
N LYS A 136 -8.87 19.11 -4.44
CA LYS A 136 -7.63 19.10 -3.64
C LYS A 136 -6.74 17.89 -3.91
N LEU A 137 -7.08 17.08 -4.91
CA LEU A 137 -6.29 15.89 -5.23
C LEU A 137 -4.94 16.30 -5.83
N PRO A 138 -3.85 15.64 -5.43
CA PRO A 138 -2.55 15.88 -6.03
C PRO A 138 -2.51 15.38 -7.48
N PRO A 139 -1.58 15.89 -8.31
CA PRO A 139 -1.34 15.33 -9.62
C PRO A 139 -0.82 13.88 -9.52
N ARG A 140 -1.08 13.09 -10.56
CA ARG A 140 -0.55 11.73 -10.72
C ARG A 140 0.98 11.70 -10.84
N GLY A 141 1.56 10.53 -10.64
CA GLY A 141 3.01 10.32 -10.84
C GLY A 141 3.89 10.74 -9.67
N ARG A 142 3.29 10.95 -8.49
CA ARG A 142 4.03 11.26 -7.25
C ARG A 142 4.55 10.04 -6.51
N LEU A 143 4.09 8.84 -6.87
CA LEU A 143 4.50 7.57 -6.26
C LEU A 143 5.74 6.99 -6.96
N PRO A 144 6.55 6.18 -6.28
CA PRO A 144 7.79 5.65 -6.85
C PRO A 144 7.50 4.61 -7.95
N ASP A 145 8.07 4.84 -9.13
CA ASP A 145 8.28 3.82 -10.16
C ASP A 145 9.30 2.74 -9.72
N ALA A 146 8.84 1.49 -9.68
CA ALA A 146 9.61 0.31 -9.28
C ALA A 146 10.73 -0.07 -10.26
N ALA A 147 10.68 0.41 -11.51
CA ALA A 147 11.68 0.12 -12.53
C ALA A 147 12.93 1.02 -12.45
N GLN A 148 12.95 2.00 -11.55
CA GLN A 148 14.00 3.02 -11.47
C GLN A 148 15.06 2.71 -10.41
N GLY A 149 16.13 3.51 -10.41
CA GLY A 149 17.26 3.38 -9.48
C GLY A 149 17.25 4.35 -8.29
N ALA A 150 18.37 4.40 -7.57
CA ALA A 150 18.51 5.12 -6.31
C ALA A 150 18.23 6.64 -6.40
N ASN A 151 18.61 7.30 -7.50
CA ASN A 151 18.35 8.73 -7.69
C ASN A 151 16.85 9.02 -7.72
N HIS A 152 16.07 8.22 -8.45
CA HIS A 152 14.61 8.36 -8.50
C HIS A 152 13.98 8.10 -7.13
N ILE A 153 14.45 7.07 -6.41
CA ILE A 153 13.98 6.80 -5.04
C ILE A 153 14.21 8.05 -4.16
N ARG A 154 15.41 8.64 -4.21
CA ARG A 154 15.69 9.89 -3.48
C ARG A 154 14.80 11.04 -3.93
N ASP A 155 14.63 11.25 -5.23
CA ASP A 155 13.80 12.35 -5.76
C ASP A 155 12.35 12.28 -5.22
N ILE A 156 11.77 11.08 -5.18
CA ILE A 156 10.43 10.85 -4.64
C ILE A 156 10.38 11.07 -3.13
N PHE A 157 11.32 10.49 -2.38
CA PHE A 157 11.25 10.50 -0.92
C PHE A 157 11.77 11.79 -0.29
N TYR A 158 12.75 12.45 -0.89
CA TYR A 158 13.25 13.76 -0.42
C TYR A 158 12.19 14.84 -0.62
N ARG A 159 11.37 14.75 -1.69
CA ARG A 159 10.18 15.60 -1.87
C ARG A 159 9.20 15.48 -0.70
N MET A 160 9.11 14.30 -0.09
CA MET A 160 8.27 14.03 1.09
C MET A 160 8.98 14.38 2.42
N GLY A 161 10.25 14.78 2.38
CA GLY A 161 11.04 15.12 3.57
C GLY A 161 11.68 13.93 4.27
N PHE A 162 11.85 12.78 3.62
CA PHE A 162 12.60 11.64 4.17
C PHE A 162 14.10 11.74 3.86
N ASN A 163 14.92 11.08 4.67
CA ASN A 163 16.35 10.87 4.41
C ASN A 163 16.63 9.42 4.00
N ASP A 164 17.88 9.14 3.58
CA ASP A 164 18.29 7.80 3.11
C ASP A 164 18.01 6.67 4.10
N ARG A 165 18.18 6.88 5.41
CA ARG A 165 17.93 5.85 6.43
C ARG A 165 16.44 5.52 6.53
N GLU A 166 15.59 6.54 6.49
CA GLU A 166 14.13 6.40 6.52
C GLU A 166 13.62 5.74 5.25
N ILE A 167 14.19 6.07 4.08
CA ILE A 167 13.89 5.42 2.80
C ILE A 167 14.13 3.91 2.90
N VAL A 168 15.34 3.51 3.28
CA VAL A 168 15.69 2.09 3.39
C VAL A 168 14.83 1.40 4.45
N ALA A 169 14.52 2.06 5.57
CA ALA A 169 13.63 1.51 6.58
C ALA A 169 12.25 1.21 5.97
N LEU A 170 11.63 2.19 5.30
CA LEU A 170 10.31 2.06 4.68
C LEU A 170 10.27 0.98 3.60
N SER A 171 11.33 0.80 2.81
CA SER A 171 11.46 -0.31 1.86
C SER A 171 11.35 -1.70 2.52
N GLY A 172 11.66 -1.81 3.81
CA GLY A 172 11.49 -3.04 4.59
C GLY A 172 10.03 -3.53 4.68
N ALA A 173 9.04 -2.71 4.32
CA ALA A 173 7.65 -3.14 4.14
C ALA A 173 7.50 -4.22 3.05
N HIS A 174 8.44 -4.32 2.10
CA HIS A 174 8.52 -5.43 1.13
C HIS A 174 8.86 -6.78 1.80
N SER A 175 9.02 -6.84 3.12
CA SER A 175 8.88 -8.11 3.87
C SER A 175 7.45 -8.66 3.87
N LEU A 176 6.49 -7.93 3.32
CA LEU A 176 5.08 -8.29 3.22
C LEU A 176 4.60 -8.32 1.77
N GLY A 177 3.70 -9.25 1.48
CA GLY A 177 2.96 -9.32 0.22
C GLY A 177 3.80 -9.76 -0.98
N ARG A 178 3.31 -9.37 -2.15
CA ARG A 178 3.81 -9.76 -3.46
C ARG A 178 3.43 -8.71 -4.51
N CYS A 179 4.13 -8.73 -5.64
CA CYS A 179 3.72 -8.06 -6.86
C CYS A 179 2.80 -8.96 -7.68
N HIS A 180 1.96 -8.32 -8.50
CA HIS A 180 1.10 -8.97 -9.47
C HIS A 180 1.24 -8.29 -10.83
N THR A 181 1.34 -9.12 -11.87
CA THR A 181 1.62 -8.66 -13.22
C THR A 181 0.55 -7.70 -13.74
N GLU A 182 -0.72 -7.93 -13.42
CA GLU A 182 -1.84 -7.07 -13.84
C GLU A 182 -1.89 -5.72 -13.11
N ASN A 183 -1.26 -5.61 -11.95
CA ASN A 183 -1.24 -4.39 -11.14
C ASN A 183 -0.03 -3.51 -11.46
N SER A 184 1.14 -4.12 -11.59
CA SER A 184 2.42 -3.39 -11.67
C SER A 184 3.31 -3.81 -12.84
N GLY A 185 2.96 -4.89 -13.54
CA GLY A 185 3.83 -5.56 -14.50
C GLY A 185 4.83 -6.53 -13.84
N PHE A 186 5.17 -6.35 -12.56
CA PHE A 186 6.06 -7.23 -11.80
C PHE A 186 5.29 -8.40 -11.19
N GLU A 187 5.96 -9.52 -10.93
CA GLU A 187 5.33 -10.74 -10.43
C GLU A 187 6.11 -11.39 -9.29
N GLY A 188 5.37 -11.87 -8.28
CA GLY A 188 5.90 -12.74 -7.24
C GLY A 188 6.15 -12.06 -5.90
N LYS A 189 6.61 -12.84 -4.92
CA LYS A 189 6.84 -12.40 -3.54
C LYS A 189 8.31 -12.12 -3.28
N TRP A 190 8.58 -11.15 -2.40
CA TRP A 190 9.94 -10.80 -1.98
C TRP A 190 10.53 -11.80 -0.97
N VAL A 191 9.68 -12.45 -0.17
CA VAL A 191 10.08 -13.34 0.93
C VAL A 191 9.20 -14.60 0.96
N ASN A 192 9.69 -15.68 1.55
CA ASN A 192 8.95 -16.95 1.60
C ASN A 192 7.63 -16.85 2.39
N ASN A 193 7.62 -16.09 3.50
CA ASN A 193 6.43 -15.84 4.32
C ASN A 193 5.97 -14.37 4.24
N PRO A 194 5.22 -13.99 3.20
CA PRO A 194 4.82 -12.61 2.93
C PRO A 194 3.70 -12.09 3.86
N THR A 195 3.28 -12.86 4.86
CA THR A 195 2.28 -12.45 5.87
C THR A 195 2.90 -12.21 7.24
N ARG A 196 4.24 -12.18 7.33
CA ARG A 196 4.99 -11.96 8.56
C ARG A 196 6.01 -10.84 8.39
N PHE A 197 5.80 -9.75 9.11
CA PHE A 197 6.76 -8.64 9.12
C PHE A 197 8.05 -9.06 9.82
N SER A 198 9.17 -8.92 9.12
CA SER A 198 10.48 -9.35 9.62
C SER A 198 11.61 -8.64 8.84
N ASN A 199 12.86 -8.79 9.29
CA ASN A 199 14.00 -8.30 8.52
C ASN A 199 14.49 -9.28 7.42
N GLN A 200 13.68 -10.31 7.09
CA GLN A 200 14.05 -11.31 6.09
C GLN A 200 14.29 -10.70 4.70
N TYR A 201 13.53 -9.66 4.34
CA TYR A 201 13.73 -8.90 3.09
C TYR A 201 15.19 -8.41 2.94
N PHE A 202 15.74 -7.75 3.96
CA PHE A 202 17.13 -7.28 3.91
C PHE A 202 18.15 -8.42 3.92
N ARG A 203 17.86 -9.51 4.65
CA ARG A 203 18.75 -10.69 4.66
C ARG A 203 18.83 -11.33 3.28
N LEU A 204 17.69 -11.54 2.63
CA LEU A 204 17.61 -12.15 1.29
C LEU A 204 18.22 -11.24 0.22
N LEU A 205 18.04 -9.92 0.31
CA LEU A 205 18.73 -8.97 -0.57
C LEU A 205 20.26 -9.16 -0.60
N LEU A 206 20.85 -9.59 0.51
CA LEU A 206 22.30 -9.78 0.65
C LEU A 206 22.76 -11.22 0.47
N SER A 207 21.94 -12.22 0.81
CA SER A 207 22.34 -13.64 0.80
C SER A 207 22.05 -14.34 -0.51
N GLU A 208 21.00 -13.92 -1.23
CA GLU A 208 20.55 -14.59 -2.45
C GLU A 208 21.37 -14.17 -3.67
N LYS A 209 21.43 -15.08 -4.65
CA LYS A 209 21.99 -14.77 -5.96
C LYS A 209 20.87 -14.33 -6.91
N TRP A 210 20.73 -13.03 -7.07
CA TRP A 210 19.73 -12.43 -7.95
C TRP A 210 20.16 -12.48 -9.42
N THR A 211 19.26 -12.92 -10.29
CA THR A 211 19.43 -12.88 -11.75
C THR A 211 18.31 -12.05 -12.38
N GLU A 212 18.65 -11.22 -13.36
CA GLU A 212 17.66 -10.48 -14.15
C GLU A 212 16.73 -11.44 -14.89
N LYS A 213 15.44 -11.12 -14.87
CA LYS A 213 14.35 -11.86 -15.50
C LYS A 213 13.36 -10.86 -16.09
N THR A 214 13.00 -11.05 -17.36
CA THR A 214 11.87 -10.33 -17.95
C THR A 214 10.58 -11.09 -17.66
N VAL A 215 9.58 -10.41 -17.12
CA VAL A 215 8.23 -10.97 -16.94
C VAL A 215 7.59 -11.13 -18.32
N PRO A 216 7.26 -12.36 -18.76
CA PRO A 216 6.80 -12.60 -20.13
C PRO A 216 5.55 -11.80 -20.54
N GLU A 217 4.60 -11.64 -19.62
CA GLU A 217 3.29 -11.04 -19.89
C GLU A 217 3.35 -9.51 -19.99
N SER A 218 4.21 -8.86 -19.21
CA SER A 218 4.32 -7.39 -19.15
C SER A 218 5.54 -6.83 -19.88
N GLY A 219 6.58 -7.65 -20.06
CA GLY A 219 7.86 -7.24 -20.62
C GLY A 219 8.75 -6.44 -19.65
N VAL A 220 8.35 -6.24 -18.39
CA VAL A 220 9.17 -5.52 -17.41
C VAL A 220 10.32 -6.40 -16.93
N THR A 221 11.46 -5.79 -16.63
CA THR A 221 12.61 -6.49 -16.04
C THR A 221 12.53 -6.42 -14.52
N GLN A 222 12.63 -7.59 -13.90
CA GLN A 222 12.79 -7.77 -12.45
C GLN A 222 13.97 -8.68 -12.18
N PHE A 223 14.22 -8.99 -10.91
CA PHE A 223 15.22 -9.96 -10.50
C PHE A 223 14.53 -11.15 -9.86
N SER A 224 15.10 -12.35 -10.02
CA SER A 224 14.65 -13.54 -9.31
C SER A 224 15.79 -14.36 -8.71
N SER A 225 15.44 -15.09 -7.66
CA SER A 225 16.26 -16.15 -7.05
C SER A 225 15.37 -17.38 -6.91
N VAL A 226 15.85 -18.53 -7.36
CA VAL A 226 15.13 -19.82 -7.26
C VAL A 226 15.88 -20.70 -6.28
N ASP A 227 15.20 -21.13 -5.23
CA ASP A 227 15.74 -22.11 -4.30
C ASP A 227 15.87 -23.48 -5.00
N PRO A 228 17.07 -24.09 -5.06
CA PRO A 228 17.31 -25.30 -5.84
C PRO A 228 16.66 -26.56 -5.25
N ASP A 229 16.30 -26.54 -3.96
CA ASP A 229 15.74 -27.68 -3.25
C ASP A 229 14.20 -27.66 -3.25
N THR A 230 13.62 -26.47 -3.14
CA THR A 230 12.15 -26.27 -3.05
C THR A 230 11.53 -25.79 -4.36
N GLU A 231 12.34 -25.36 -5.33
CA GLU A 231 11.91 -24.68 -6.56
C GLU A 231 11.10 -23.40 -6.31
N GLU A 232 11.12 -22.88 -5.08
CA GLU A 232 10.45 -21.64 -4.73
C GLU A 232 11.18 -20.44 -5.34
N GLU A 233 10.46 -19.63 -6.10
CA GLU A 233 11.00 -18.41 -6.73
C GLU A 233 10.62 -17.18 -5.90
N LEU A 234 11.64 -16.39 -5.56
CA LEU A 234 11.50 -15.05 -4.99
C LEU A 234 11.88 -13.99 -6.02
N MET A 235 11.42 -12.77 -5.81
CA MET A 235 11.71 -11.64 -6.68
C MET A 235 12.27 -10.43 -5.94
N MET A 236 12.98 -9.57 -6.68
CA MET A 236 13.32 -8.20 -6.29
C MET A 236 13.04 -7.22 -7.43
N LEU A 237 12.56 -6.03 -7.11
CA LEU A 237 12.38 -4.93 -8.05
C LEU A 237 13.75 -4.30 -8.40
N PRO A 238 13.88 -3.61 -9.54
CA PRO A 238 15.03 -2.74 -9.79
C PRO A 238 15.28 -1.73 -8.66
N THR A 239 14.24 -1.17 -8.06
CA THR A 239 14.35 -0.29 -6.88
C THR A 239 14.88 -1.02 -5.64
N ASP A 240 14.53 -2.29 -5.43
CA ASP A 240 15.06 -3.09 -4.32
C ASP A 240 16.57 -3.35 -4.50
N MET A 241 16.99 -3.69 -5.73
CA MET A 241 18.40 -3.88 -6.08
C MET A 241 19.20 -2.56 -6.03
N ALA A 242 18.55 -1.42 -6.25
CA ALA A 242 19.18 -0.12 -6.06
C ALA A 242 19.61 0.12 -4.60
N LEU A 243 18.91 -0.47 -3.62
CA LEU A 243 19.27 -0.34 -2.19
C LEU A 243 20.60 -1.03 -1.85
N THR A 244 20.97 -2.09 -2.58
CA THR A 244 22.21 -2.85 -2.33
C THR A 244 23.39 -2.30 -3.11
N THR A 245 23.13 -1.70 -4.28
CA THR A 245 24.17 -1.15 -5.17
C THR A 245 24.54 0.29 -4.87
N ASP A 246 23.63 1.09 -4.29
CA ASP A 246 23.92 2.44 -3.85
C ASP A 246 24.79 2.45 -2.57
N PRO A 247 25.90 3.22 -2.53
CA PRO A 247 26.82 3.21 -1.39
C PRO A 247 26.22 3.68 -0.07
N GLU A 248 25.26 4.62 -0.08
CA GLU A 248 24.65 5.13 1.14
C GLU A 248 23.50 4.23 1.60
N PHE A 249 22.62 3.80 0.69
CA PHE A 249 21.55 2.87 1.04
C PHE A 249 22.07 1.53 1.54
N SER A 250 23.12 0.99 0.91
CA SER A 250 23.63 -0.35 1.24
C SER A 250 24.15 -0.46 2.68
N LYS A 251 24.55 0.65 3.30
CA LYS A 251 24.92 0.70 4.73
C LYS A 251 23.74 0.33 5.61
N TYR A 252 22.57 0.90 5.33
CA TYR A 252 21.34 0.64 6.08
C TYR A 252 20.76 -0.74 5.77
N VAL A 253 20.88 -1.22 4.53
CA VAL A 253 20.48 -2.60 4.18
C VAL A 253 21.26 -3.61 5.02
N ARG A 254 22.60 -3.49 5.09
CA ARG A 254 23.43 -4.35 5.94
C ARG A 254 23.06 -4.23 7.42
N LEU A 255 22.88 -2.99 7.89
CA LEU A 255 22.50 -2.72 9.27
C LEU A 255 21.18 -3.39 9.66
N TYR A 256 20.14 -3.30 8.83
CA TYR A 256 18.83 -3.89 9.11
C TYR A 256 18.78 -5.41 8.90
N ALA A 257 19.64 -5.96 8.02
CA ALA A 257 19.82 -7.40 7.89
C ALA A 257 20.42 -8.02 9.18
N GLU A 258 21.33 -7.30 9.84
CA GLU A 258 21.99 -7.71 11.08
C GLU A 258 21.14 -7.43 12.32
N ASP A 259 20.52 -6.25 12.42
CA ASP A 259 19.78 -5.80 13.60
C ASP A 259 18.29 -5.56 13.29
N LYS A 260 17.49 -6.59 13.60
CA LYS A 260 16.03 -6.57 13.44
C LYS A 260 15.34 -5.55 14.36
N GLU A 261 15.84 -5.35 15.59
CA GLU A 261 15.20 -4.43 16.54
C GLU A 261 15.45 -2.97 16.13
N LEU A 262 16.66 -2.67 15.64
CA LEU A 262 16.96 -1.36 15.06
C LEU A 262 16.11 -1.08 13.83
N PHE A 263 15.98 -2.05 12.92
CA PHE A 263 15.07 -1.95 11.77
C PHE A 263 13.63 -1.63 12.23
N PHE A 264 13.11 -2.36 13.23
CA PHE A 264 11.75 -2.16 13.71
C PHE A 264 11.56 -0.75 14.31
N ASN A 265 12.56 -0.25 15.03
CA ASN A 265 12.52 1.09 15.62
C ASN A 265 12.58 2.21 14.57
N ASP A 266 13.40 2.05 13.53
CA ASP A 266 13.48 3.04 12.47
C ASP A 266 12.25 2.98 11.56
N PHE A 267 11.76 1.77 11.24
CA PHE A 267 10.55 1.57 10.45
C PHE A 267 9.33 2.19 11.13
N LYS A 268 9.11 1.94 12.43
CA LYS A 268 7.95 2.52 13.11
C LYS A 268 7.99 4.05 13.13
N ALA A 269 9.17 4.65 13.30
CA ALA A 269 9.33 6.09 13.30
C ALA A 269 9.08 6.68 11.90
N ALA A 270 9.65 6.07 10.86
CA ALA A 270 9.47 6.51 9.48
C ALA A 270 8.03 6.32 8.99
N PHE A 271 7.37 5.21 9.35
CA PHE A 271 5.98 4.95 8.99
C PHE A 271 5.02 5.85 9.78
N ALA A 272 5.27 6.14 11.07
CA ALA A 272 4.49 7.14 11.80
C ALA A 272 4.60 8.53 11.15
N LYS A 273 5.82 8.95 10.79
CA LYS A 273 6.06 10.20 10.03
C LYS A 273 5.30 10.22 8.70
N LEU A 274 5.33 9.13 7.95
CA LEU A 274 4.60 9.00 6.68
C LEU A 274 3.11 9.27 6.86
N LEU A 275 2.48 8.69 7.88
CA LEU A 275 1.04 8.84 8.10
C LEU A 275 0.64 10.25 8.55
N GLU A 276 1.60 11.06 8.97
CA GLU A 276 1.41 12.45 9.38
C GLU A 276 1.80 13.46 8.29
N LEU A 277 2.20 12.99 7.10
CA LEU A 277 2.45 13.87 5.96
C LEU A 277 1.17 14.57 5.53
N GLY A 278 1.24 15.90 5.39
CA GLY A 278 0.09 16.76 5.08
C GLY A 278 -0.86 16.96 6.27
N ILE A 279 -0.47 16.59 7.49
CA ILE A 279 -1.25 16.80 8.71
C ILE A 279 -0.65 17.92 9.56
N ALA A 280 -1.47 18.91 9.89
CA ALA A 280 -1.15 19.95 10.88
C ALA A 280 -1.92 19.67 12.17
N ARG A 281 -1.26 19.82 13.33
CA ARG A 281 -1.86 19.60 14.65
C ARG A 281 -1.63 20.77 15.61
N ASP A 282 -2.58 20.98 16.52
CA ASP A 282 -2.42 21.86 17.68
C ASP A 282 -1.57 21.20 18.80
N ALA A 283 -1.36 21.92 19.90
CA ALA A 283 -0.57 21.44 21.03
C ALA A 283 -1.19 20.24 21.75
N GLU A 284 -2.50 20.06 21.60
CA GLU A 284 -3.30 18.97 22.14
C GLU A 284 -3.35 17.75 21.20
N GLY A 285 -2.77 17.86 20.00
CA GLY A 285 -2.71 16.79 18.99
C GLY A 285 -3.95 16.71 18.09
N ASN A 286 -4.87 17.67 18.15
CA ASN A 286 -6.01 17.73 17.26
C ASN A 286 -5.59 18.25 15.89
N ILE A 287 -6.19 17.72 14.82
CA ILE A 287 -5.91 18.17 13.47
C ILE A 287 -6.46 19.58 13.23
N THR A 288 -5.63 20.47 12.69
CA THR A 288 -5.95 21.88 12.39
C THR A 288 -5.96 22.20 10.90
N ASN A 289 -5.86 21.21 10.01
CA ASN A 289 -5.90 21.43 8.56
C ASN A 289 -7.15 22.25 8.17
N SER A 290 -6.94 23.44 7.58
CA SER A 290 -8.00 24.35 7.12
C SER A 290 -8.85 23.77 5.98
N ASP A 291 -8.39 22.67 5.38
CA ASP A 291 -9.12 21.97 4.32
C ASP A 291 -10.51 21.48 4.74
N ASN A 292 -10.77 21.47 6.06
CA ASN A 292 -11.97 21.00 6.72
C ASN A 292 -13.08 22.04 6.89
N GLU A 293 -12.79 23.34 6.76
CA GLU A 293 -13.75 24.38 7.16
C GLU A 293 -14.81 24.69 6.09
N LYS A 294 -14.56 24.37 4.80
CA LYS A 294 -15.50 24.68 3.71
C LYS A 294 -16.25 23.49 3.10
N GLY A 295 -15.85 22.25 3.38
CA GLY A 295 -16.44 21.06 2.76
C GLY A 295 -17.53 20.39 3.60
N GLY A 296 -17.30 20.25 4.91
CA GLY A 296 -18.13 19.40 5.78
C GLY A 296 -18.04 17.92 5.38
N TYR A 297 -18.09 17.00 6.35
CA TYR A 297 -18.13 15.57 6.05
C TYR A 297 -19.34 15.23 5.16
N ARG A 298 -19.10 14.68 3.96
CA ARG A 298 -20.13 14.10 3.10
C ARG A 298 -19.70 12.69 2.71
N SER A 299 -20.47 11.69 3.15
CA SER A 299 -20.31 10.30 2.70
C SER A 299 -20.30 10.28 1.18
N ALA A 300 -19.25 9.70 0.57
CA ALA A 300 -19.22 9.50 -0.88
C ALA A 300 -20.38 8.60 -1.32
N SER A 301 -20.81 8.77 -2.58
CA SER A 301 -21.77 7.91 -3.22
C SER A 301 -21.20 6.50 -3.45
N LYS A 302 -22.06 5.49 -3.27
CA LYS A 302 -21.75 4.06 -3.47
C LYS A 302 -21.12 3.81 -4.85
N LYS A 303 -19.98 3.11 -4.88
CA LYS A 303 -19.53 2.32 -6.04
C LYS A 303 -19.79 0.83 -5.77
N SER A 304 -19.84 0.02 -6.83
CA SER A 304 -20.22 -1.41 -6.76
C SER A 304 -19.22 -2.27 -5.99
N ASP A 305 -19.75 -3.19 -5.17
CA ASP A 305 -19.02 -4.03 -4.21
C ASP A 305 -18.41 -5.34 -4.81
N SER A 306 -18.23 -5.44 -6.13
CA SER A 306 -17.74 -6.70 -6.73
C SER A 306 -16.22 -6.83 -6.67
N VAL A 307 -15.74 -7.80 -5.91
CA VAL A 307 -14.34 -8.26 -5.93
C VAL A 307 -14.12 -9.12 -7.19
N SER A 308 -13.01 -8.91 -7.90
CA SER A 308 -12.59 -9.79 -8.99
C SER A 308 -12.10 -11.12 -8.39
N THR A 309 -12.93 -12.15 -8.46
CA THR A 309 -12.54 -13.52 -8.12
C THR A 309 -11.77 -14.13 -9.29
N HIS A 310 -10.51 -14.54 -9.09
CA HIS A 310 -9.79 -15.36 -10.06
C HIS A 310 -10.38 -16.77 -10.09
N ALA A 311 -11.14 -17.09 -11.13
CA ALA A 311 -11.54 -18.45 -11.47
C ALA A 311 -11.37 -18.68 -12.97
N GLU A 312 -10.41 -19.54 -13.31
CA GLU A 312 -10.29 -20.38 -14.51
C GLU A 312 -10.52 -19.72 -15.89
N PHE A 313 -9.41 -19.38 -16.57
CA PHE A 313 -9.41 -19.27 -18.03
C PHE A 313 -9.44 -20.68 -18.66
N GLY A 314 -10.64 -21.25 -18.75
CA GLY A 314 -10.95 -22.47 -19.50
C GLY A 314 -11.86 -22.17 -20.69
N GLN A 315 -11.26 -22.13 -21.89
CA GLN A 315 -11.83 -22.36 -23.22
C GLN A 315 -13.23 -21.80 -23.59
N GLY A 316 -13.23 -20.89 -24.57
CA GLY A 316 -14.20 -20.94 -25.67
C GLY A 316 -15.06 -19.70 -25.88
N ALA A 317 -14.65 -18.82 -26.78
CA ALA A 317 -15.59 -18.03 -27.59
C ALA A 317 -14.95 -17.65 -28.93
N LYS A 318 -15.62 -18.09 -30.01
CA LYS A 318 -15.23 -17.91 -31.40
C LYS A 318 -15.14 -16.43 -31.79
N ALA A 319 -14.11 -16.11 -32.58
CA ALA A 319 -13.93 -14.82 -33.23
C ALA A 319 -15.11 -14.49 -34.18
N GLY A 320 -15.83 -13.42 -33.88
CA GLY A 320 -16.69 -12.70 -34.82
C GLY A 320 -16.03 -11.37 -35.15
N GLY A 321 -15.65 -11.18 -36.41
CA GLY A 321 -14.88 -10.03 -36.88
C GLY A 321 -15.66 -8.70 -36.84
N CYS A 322 -14.91 -7.61 -36.72
CA CYS A 322 -15.37 -6.24 -36.91
C CYS A 322 -14.57 -5.60 -38.06
N PRO A 323 -15.19 -4.80 -38.95
CA PRO A 323 -14.63 -4.47 -40.26
C PRO A 323 -13.67 -3.28 -40.24
N VAL A 324 -12.65 -3.37 -41.10
CA VAL A 324 -11.62 -2.36 -41.32
C VAL A 324 -12.20 -1.18 -42.12
N MET A 325 -12.21 0.02 -41.54
CA MET A 325 -12.46 1.26 -42.29
C MET A 325 -11.20 1.70 -43.04
N HIS A 326 -11.25 1.63 -44.37
CA HIS A 326 -10.26 2.21 -45.27
C HIS A 326 -10.42 3.73 -45.36
N VAL A 327 -9.39 4.48 -44.96
CA VAL A 327 -9.22 5.89 -45.31
C VAL A 327 -8.52 5.96 -46.66
N ARG A 328 -9.24 6.35 -47.72
CA ARG A 328 -8.65 6.69 -49.02
C ARG A 328 -8.14 8.12 -49.00
N ALA A 329 -6.83 8.29 -49.13
CA ALA A 329 -6.21 9.53 -49.57
C ALA A 329 -6.56 9.79 -51.05
N LYS A 330 -6.93 11.03 -51.39
CA LYS A 330 -6.92 11.54 -52.77
C LYS A 330 -5.75 12.50 -52.91
N LEU A 331 -5.10 12.37 -54.07
CA LEU A 331 -4.02 13.22 -54.60
C LEU A 331 -4.35 14.71 -54.55
#